data_AF-A0A940CD12-F1
#
_entry.id   AF-A0A940CD12-F1
#
_cell.length_a   1.000
_cell.length_b   1.000
_cell.length_c   1.000
_cell.angle_alpha   90.00
_cell.angle_beta   90.00
_cell.angle_gamma   90.00
#
_symmetry.space_group_name_H-M   'P 1'
#
loop_
_entity.id
_entity.type
_entity.pdbx_description
1 polymer ?
#
loop_
_entity_poly.entity_id
_entity_poly.type
_entity_poly.pdbx_seq_one_letter_code
_entity_poly.pdbx_strand_id
1 'polypeptide(L)'
;QCDTALRNIVRLYPYDVAKNVDTTGDGIADEGSLRGSSEVVAARIRNEIQSKVADAGLEIIEARITYLAYSTEIAAVMLQRQQASAIIDARKMIVDGAVGMVEMALDRLKANSVVELDEERKAAMVSNLLVVLCGNQNAQPVVNSGSLY
;
A
#
# COMPACT_ATOMS: atom_id res chain seq x y z
N GLN A 1 33.77 -8.36 10.38
CA GLN A 1 33.38 -9.37 9.38
C GLN A 1 31.85 -9.57 9.41
N CYS A 2 31.26 -10.11 10.50
CA CYS A 2 29.81 -10.36 10.58
C CYS A 2 28.93 -9.09 10.61
N ASP A 3 29.33 -8.04 11.34
CA ASP A 3 28.56 -6.79 11.39
C ASP A 3 28.45 -6.10 10.02
N THR A 4 29.53 -6.13 9.24
CA THR A 4 29.57 -5.57 7.88
C THR A 4 28.66 -6.35 6.93
N ALA A 5 28.69 -7.69 6.99
CA ALA A 5 27.79 -8.55 6.23
C ALA A 5 26.31 -8.24 6.56
N LEU A 6 26.00 -8.15 7.85
CA LEU A 6 24.65 -7.82 8.31
C LEU A 6 24.19 -6.44 7.81
N ARG A 7 25.02 -5.41 7.99
CA ARG A 7 24.69 -4.04 7.55
C ARG A 7 24.46 -3.93 6.05
N ASN A 8 25.24 -4.65 5.24
CA ASN A 8 25.10 -4.63 3.79
C ASN A 8 23.76 -5.21 3.35
N ILE A 9 23.34 -6.33 3.94
CA ILE A 9 22.05 -6.96 3.62
C ILE A 9 20.88 -6.12 4.15
N VAL A 10 20.93 -5.71 5.43
CA VAL A 10 19.82 -5.00 6.09
C VAL A 10 19.50 -3.66 5.41
N ARG A 11 20.48 -2.99 4.80
CA ARG A 11 20.26 -1.72 4.08
C ARG A 11 19.46 -1.86 2.80
N LEU A 12 19.40 -3.04 2.21
CA LEU A 12 18.65 -3.29 0.98
C LEU A 12 17.15 -3.42 1.27
N TYR A 13 16.78 -3.89 2.46
CA TYR A 13 15.38 -4.17 2.79
C TYR A 13 14.75 -3.06 3.64
N PRO A 14 13.55 -2.58 3.27
CA PRO A 14 12.77 -1.70 4.13
C PRO A 14 12.33 -2.43 5.40
N TYR A 15 12.02 -1.66 6.44
CA TYR A 15 11.52 -2.21 7.71
C TYR A 15 10.12 -2.86 7.54
N ASP A 16 9.21 -2.18 6.85
CA ASP A 16 7.84 -2.64 6.58
C ASP A 16 7.64 -3.03 5.11
N VAL A 17 6.62 -3.86 4.86
CA VAL A 17 6.25 -4.39 3.54
C VAL A 17 5.94 -3.24 2.58
N ALA A 18 6.67 -3.19 1.47
CA ALA A 18 6.32 -2.39 0.32
C ALA A 18 5.91 -3.35 -0.81
N LYS A 19 4.63 -3.31 -1.20
CA LYS A 19 4.13 -4.18 -2.28
C LYS A 19 4.80 -3.80 -3.60
N ASN A 20 5.22 -4.80 -4.38
CA ASN A 20 5.81 -4.65 -5.72
C ASN A 20 7.12 -3.82 -5.76
N VAL A 21 7.94 -3.85 -4.71
CA VAL A 21 9.24 -3.17 -4.71
C VAL A 21 10.34 -4.21 -4.82
N ASP A 22 11.03 -4.23 -5.96
CA ASP A 22 12.30 -4.96 -6.09
C ASP A 22 13.36 -4.23 -5.25
N THR A 23 13.73 -4.84 -4.13
CA THR A 23 14.69 -4.27 -3.18
C THR A 23 16.13 -4.70 -3.47
N THR A 24 16.32 -5.66 -4.37
CA THR A 24 17.59 -6.33 -4.60
C THR A 24 18.15 -6.11 -6.00
N GLY A 25 17.35 -5.54 -6.89
CA GLY A 25 17.73 -5.19 -8.26
C GLY A 25 17.83 -6.40 -9.19
N ASP A 26 17.23 -7.53 -8.83
CA ASP A 26 17.24 -8.77 -9.60
C ASP A 26 16.03 -8.91 -10.54
N GLY A 27 15.16 -7.89 -10.58
CA GLY A 27 13.95 -7.86 -11.40
C GLY A 27 12.79 -8.68 -10.82
N ILE A 28 12.96 -9.27 -9.64
CA ILE A 28 11.91 -10.00 -8.93
C ILE A 28 11.35 -9.06 -7.85
N ALA A 29 10.03 -8.95 -7.79
CA ALA A 29 9.40 -8.24 -6.68
C ALA A 29 9.68 -9.02 -5.39
N ASP A 30 10.66 -8.57 -4.63
CA ASP A 30 10.74 -8.91 -3.23
C ASP A 30 9.46 -8.31 -2.61
N GLU A 31 8.48 -9.12 -2.20
CA GLU A 31 7.46 -8.68 -1.23
C GLU A 31 8.10 -8.39 0.16
N GLY A 32 9.38 -8.00 0.14
CA GLY A 32 10.40 -8.26 1.11
C GLY A 32 10.67 -7.04 1.96
N SER A 33 10.29 -7.18 3.22
CA SER A 33 10.76 -6.30 4.27
C SER A 33 11.46 -7.13 5.33
N LEU A 34 12.27 -6.48 6.16
CA LEU A 34 12.88 -7.12 7.34
C LEU A 34 11.81 -7.80 8.21
N ARG A 35 10.61 -7.20 8.27
CA ARG A 35 9.46 -7.73 9.01
C ARG A 35 8.69 -8.83 8.25
N GLY A 36 8.47 -8.66 6.94
CA GLY A 36 7.60 -9.52 6.14
C GLY A 36 8.27 -10.78 5.58
N SER A 37 9.59 -10.74 5.38
CA SER A 37 10.34 -11.84 4.75
C SER A 37 11.58 -12.19 5.57
N SER A 38 11.42 -12.31 6.89
CA SER A 38 12.50 -12.54 7.83
C SER A 38 13.32 -13.80 7.51
N GLU A 39 12.70 -14.88 7.03
CA GLU A 39 13.39 -16.12 6.64
C GLU A 39 14.27 -15.94 5.40
N VAL A 40 13.77 -15.24 4.37
CA VAL A 40 14.51 -14.95 3.13
C VAL A 40 15.71 -14.07 3.44
N VAL A 41 15.50 -13.00 4.23
CA VAL A 41 16.57 -12.09 4.64
C VAL A 41 17.59 -12.84 5.51
N ALA A 42 17.15 -13.68 6.44
CA ALA A 42 18.03 -14.49 7.27
C ALA A 42 18.88 -15.47 6.45
N ALA A 43 18.29 -16.11 5.43
CA ALA A 43 19.04 -16.98 4.51
C ALA A 43 20.10 -16.21 3.72
N ARG A 44 19.78 -14.99 3.24
CA ARG A 44 20.76 -14.13 2.56
C ARG A 44 21.89 -13.69 3.51
N ILE A 45 21.56 -13.30 4.75
CA ILE A 45 22.56 -12.99 5.79
C ILE A 45 23.48 -14.20 6.04
N ARG A 46 22.90 -15.40 6.19
CA ARG A 46 23.67 -16.64 6.38
C ARG A 46 24.65 -16.86 5.23
N ASN A 47 24.20 -16.74 3.99
CA ASN A 47 25.02 -16.97 2.81
C ASN A 47 26.16 -15.92 2.69
N GLU A 48 25.88 -14.66 3.01
CA GLU A 48 26.89 -13.59 3.03
C GLU A 48 27.93 -13.78 4.14
N ILE A 49 27.52 -14.26 5.32
CA ILE A 49 28.48 -14.59 6.39
C ILE A 49 29.29 -15.82 5.99
N GLN A 50 28.65 -16.85 5.44
CA GLN A 50 29.31 -18.09 5.00
C GLN A 50 30.42 -17.82 3.98
N SER A 51 30.19 -16.93 3.00
CA SER A 51 31.21 -16.58 2.01
C SER A 51 32.46 -15.94 2.63
N LYS A 52 32.32 -15.18 3.72
CA LYS A 52 33.43 -14.53 4.42
C LYS A 52 34.21 -15.46 5.35
N VAL A 53 33.60 -16.55 5.81
CA VAL A 53 34.23 -17.49 6.75
C VAL A 53 34.65 -18.82 6.10
N ALA A 54 34.34 -18.99 4.81
CA ALA A 54 34.71 -20.17 4.03
C ALA A 54 36.23 -20.43 4.03
N ASP A 55 37.04 -19.38 3.87
CA ASP A 55 38.51 -19.46 3.88
C ASP A 55 39.07 -19.88 5.25
N ALA A 56 38.29 -19.66 6.31
CA ALA A 56 38.63 -20.08 7.67
C ALA A 56 38.18 -21.52 7.99
N GLY A 57 37.52 -22.21 7.06
CA GLY A 57 37.00 -23.56 7.25
C GLY A 57 35.80 -23.64 8.22
N LEU A 58 35.09 -22.53 8.43
CA LEU A 58 33.92 -22.48 9.31
C LEU A 58 32.62 -22.65 8.52
N GLU A 59 31.69 -23.42 9.08
CA GLU A 59 30.36 -23.64 8.53
C GLU A 59 29.29 -22.93 9.39
N ILE A 60 28.44 -22.13 8.74
CA ILE A 60 27.32 -21.43 9.37
C ILE A 60 26.05 -22.27 9.18
N ILE A 61 25.63 -22.92 10.27
CA ILE A 61 24.44 -23.78 10.27
C ILE A 61 23.14 -22.97 10.17
N GLU A 62 23.03 -21.88 10.93
CA GLU A 62 21.82 -21.05 11.00
C GLU A 62 22.17 -19.57 11.21
N ALA A 63 21.35 -18.69 10.63
CA ALA A 63 21.26 -17.28 11.03
C ALA A 63 19.79 -16.92 11.24
N ARG A 64 19.50 -16.12 12.28
CA ARG A 64 18.14 -15.70 12.63
C ARG A 64 18.13 -14.26 13.13
N ILE A 65 17.11 -13.51 12.72
CA ILE A 65 16.82 -12.19 13.27
C ILE A 65 16.01 -12.39 14.56
N THR A 66 16.62 -12.19 15.72
CA THR A 66 15.99 -12.41 17.03
C THR A 66 15.17 -11.22 17.52
N TYR A 67 15.56 -10.01 17.14
CA TYR A 67 14.89 -8.79 17.55
C TYR A 67 14.88 -7.79 16.40
N LEU A 68 13.67 -7.33 16.04
CA LEU A 68 13.44 -6.30 15.05
C LEU A 68 12.36 -5.37 15.59
N ALA A 69 12.76 -4.17 16.00
CA ALA A 69 11.87 -3.15 16.50
C ALA A 69 12.33 -1.76 16.04
N TYR A 70 11.38 -0.84 15.91
CA TYR A 70 11.69 0.57 15.85
C TYR A 70 12.35 1.05 17.15
N SER A 71 13.22 2.05 17.06
CA SER A 71 13.72 2.72 18.24
C SER A 71 12.59 3.53 18.90
N THR A 72 12.71 3.76 20.21
CA THR A 72 11.73 4.48 21.02
C THR A 72 11.42 5.88 20.47
N GLU A 73 12.43 6.54 19.90
CA GLU A 73 12.33 7.90 19.36
C GLU A 73 11.46 7.98 18.10
N ILE A 74 11.42 6.91 17.30
CA ILE A 74 10.73 6.90 16.01
C ILE A 74 9.45 6.05 16.02
N ALA A 75 9.26 5.18 17.02
CA ALA A 75 8.15 4.24 17.06
C ALA A 75 6.77 4.93 16.94
N ALA A 76 6.55 6.03 17.67
CA ALA A 76 5.30 6.77 17.62
C ALA A 76 5.02 7.39 16.24
N VAL A 77 6.05 7.97 15.62
CA VAL A 77 5.97 8.58 14.29
C VAL A 77 5.72 7.52 13.21
N MET A 78 6.38 6.36 13.33
CA MET A 78 6.19 5.25 12.40
C MET A 78 4.78 4.67 12.51
N LEU A 79 4.25 4.49 13.73
CA LEU A 79 2.87 4.06 13.93
C LEU A 79 1.87 5.05 13.31
N GLN A 80 2.07 6.36 13.51
CA GLN A 80 1.23 7.38 12.91
C GLN A 80 1.27 7.33 11.38
N ARG A 81 2.46 7.12 10.79
CA ARG A 81 2.62 6.97 9.34
C ARG A 81 1.92 5.72 8.81
N GLN A 82 2.01 4.59 9.50
CA GLN A 82 1.31 3.36 9.13
C GLN A 82 -0.21 3.55 9.17
N GLN A 83 -0.74 4.17 10.22
CA GLN A 83 -2.17 4.48 10.33
C GLN A 83 -2.62 5.43 9.21
N ALA A 84 -1.86 6.48 8.92
CA ALA A 84 -2.15 7.39 7.83
C ALA A 84 -2.19 6.68 6.46
N SER A 85 -1.21 5.80 6.19
CA SER A 85 -1.18 4.99 4.97
C SER A 85 -2.41 4.07 4.88
N ALA A 86 -2.74 3.38 5.96
CA ALA A 86 -3.90 2.49 6.01
C ALA A 86 -5.23 3.25 5.78
N ILE A 87 -5.35 4.46 6.33
CA ILE A 87 -6.51 5.32 6.08
C ILE A 87 -6.59 5.73 4.61
N ILE A 88 -5.45 6.09 4.00
CA ILE A 88 -5.40 6.45 2.58
C ILE A 88 -5.76 5.26 1.70
N ASP A 89 -5.21 4.07 1.99
CA ASP A 89 -5.50 2.84 1.23
C ASP A 89 -6.98 2.47 1.33
N ALA A 90 -7.57 2.57 2.52
CA ALA A 90 -9.01 2.37 2.70
C ALA A 90 -9.83 3.40 1.91
N ARG A 91 -9.44 4.68 1.94
CA ARG A 91 -10.12 5.73 1.16
C ARG A 91 -10.00 5.50 -0.34
N LYS A 92 -8.85 5.05 -0.81
CA LYS A 92 -8.64 4.69 -2.21
C LYS A 92 -9.59 3.56 -2.63
N MET A 93 -9.69 2.51 -1.82
CA MET A 93 -10.62 1.40 -2.09
C MET A 93 -12.09 1.84 -2.17
N ILE A 94 -12.50 2.77 -1.30
CA ILE A 94 -13.85 3.37 -1.34
C ILE A 94 -14.05 4.15 -2.64
N VAL A 95 -13.08 4.99 -3.01
CA VAL A 95 -13.16 5.81 -4.24
C VAL A 95 -13.19 4.94 -5.48
N ASP A 96 -12.34 3.92 -5.57
CA ASP A 96 -12.31 2.99 -6.71
C ASP A 96 -13.66 2.26 -6.86
N GLY A 97 -14.24 1.81 -5.74
CA GLY A 97 -15.58 1.21 -5.74
C GLY A 97 -16.67 2.22 -6.15
N ALA A 98 -16.59 3.46 -5.68
CA ALA A 98 -17.54 4.52 -6.01
C ALA A 98 -17.49 4.88 -7.49
N VAL A 99 -16.30 5.06 -8.08
CA VAL A 99 -16.13 5.32 -9.52
C VAL A 99 -16.75 4.19 -10.33
N GLY A 100 -16.47 2.92 -9.99
CA GLY A 100 -17.05 1.77 -10.68
C GLY A 100 -18.58 1.71 -10.58
N MET A 101 -19.17 2.05 -9.42
CA MET A 101 -20.63 2.13 -9.26
C MET A 101 -21.26 3.23 -10.13
N VAL A 102 -20.59 4.38 -10.25
CA VAL A 102 -21.06 5.49 -11.08
C VAL A 102 -20.98 5.16 -12.57
N GLU A 103 -19.89 4.54 -13.01
CA GLU A 103 -19.74 4.07 -14.40
C GLU A 103 -20.86 3.10 -14.78
N MET A 104 -21.12 2.07 -13.95
CA MET A 104 -22.20 1.12 -14.18
C MET A 104 -23.59 1.78 -14.24
N ALA A 105 -23.84 2.80 -13.40
CA ALA A 105 -25.11 3.52 -13.38
C ALA A 105 -25.32 4.36 -14.65
N LEU A 106 -24.29 5.09 -15.09
CA LEU A 106 -24.33 5.90 -16.32
C LEU A 106 -24.52 5.02 -17.56
N ASP A 107 -23.82 3.89 -17.63
CA ASP A 107 -23.95 2.94 -18.75
C ASP A 107 -25.37 2.37 -18.85
N ARG A 108 -25.99 2.02 -17.71
CA ARG A 108 -27.39 1.57 -17.68
C ARG A 108 -28.38 2.66 -18.10
N LEU A 109 -28.18 3.91 -17.67
CA LEU A 109 -29.05 5.03 -18.06
C LEU A 109 -28.96 5.31 -19.55
N LYS A 110 -27.75 5.24 -20.11
CA LYS A 110 -27.49 5.38 -21.55
C LYS A 110 -28.12 4.23 -22.34
N ALA A 111 -27.97 2.98 -21.88
CA ALA A 111 -28.53 1.81 -22.54
C ALA A 111 -30.06 1.81 -22.58
N ASN A 112 -30.71 2.35 -21.54
CA ASN A 112 -32.16 2.47 -21.48
C ASN A 112 -32.70 3.73 -22.18
N SER A 113 -31.84 4.56 -22.79
CA SER A 113 -32.19 5.85 -23.41
C SER A 113 -33.02 6.77 -22.50
N VAL A 114 -32.85 6.65 -21.18
CA VAL A 114 -33.67 7.38 -20.18
C VAL A 114 -33.25 8.85 -20.11
N VAL A 115 -31.99 9.17 -20.42
CA VAL A 115 -31.44 10.54 -20.36
C VAL A 115 -30.36 10.74 -21.43
N GLU A 116 -30.42 11.83 -22.20
CA GLU A 116 -29.26 12.37 -22.93
C GLU A 116 -28.48 13.31 -22.01
N LEU A 117 -27.26 12.90 -21.64
CA LEU A 117 -26.35 13.70 -20.84
C LEU A 117 -25.27 14.27 -21.77
N ASP A 118 -25.14 15.59 -21.80
CA ASP A 118 -23.93 16.25 -22.29
C ASP A 118 -22.76 15.96 -21.32
N GLU A 119 -21.52 16.18 -21.80
CA GLU A 119 -20.32 15.89 -21.00
C GLU A 119 -20.25 16.72 -19.71
N GLU A 120 -20.84 17.92 -19.70
CA GLU A 120 -20.87 18.81 -18.54
C GLU A 120 -21.80 18.28 -17.43
N ARG A 121 -23.02 17.84 -17.77
CA ARG A 121 -23.97 17.20 -16.84
C ARG A 121 -23.44 15.87 -16.34
N LYS A 122 -22.74 15.11 -17.19
CA LYS A 122 -22.10 13.86 -16.80
C LYS A 122 -21.02 14.11 -15.73
N ALA A 123 -20.16 15.09 -15.94
CA ALA A 123 -19.13 15.48 -14.96
C ALA A 123 -19.76 15.95 -13.63
N ALA A 124 -20.81 16.75 -13.68
CA ALA A 124 -21.54 17.20 -12.49
C ALA A 124 -22.17 16.03 -11.72
N MET A 125 -22.77 15.08 -12.42
CA MET A 125 -23.42 13.91 -11.81
C MET A 125 -22.40 12.95 -11.19
N VAL A 126 -21.25 12.72 -11.85
CA VAL A 126 -20.12 11.95 -11.30
C VAL A 126 -19.59 12.62 -10.04
N SER A 127 -19.37 13.94 -10.08
CA SER A 127 -18.90 14.71 -8.91
C SER A 127 -19.85 14.57 -7.73
N ASN A 128 -21.16 14.76 -7.95
CA ASN A 128 -22.18 14.63 -6.91
C ASN A 128 -22.26 13.21 -6.33
N LEU A 129 -22.21 12.19 -7.19
CA LEU A 129 -22.22 10.80 -6.75
C LEU A 129 -20.96 10.41 -5.98
N LEU A 130 -19.78 10.86 -6.41
CA LEU A 130 -18.54 10.62 -5.67
C LEU A 130 -18.55 11.30 -4.31
N VAL A 131 -19.07 12.52 -4.20
CA VAL A 131 -19.22 13.21 -2.90
C VAL A 131 -20.17 12.45 -1.98
N VAL A 132 -21.26 11.88 -2.50
CA VAL A 132 -22.23 11.10 -1.72
C VAL A 132 -21.67 9.73 -1.32
N LEU A 133 -20.98 9.02 -2.22
CA LEU A 133 -20.46 7.67 -1.99
C LEU A 133 -19.17 7.66 -1.16
N CYS A 134 -18.33 8.69 -1.30
CA CYS A 134 -17.08 8.85 -0.56
C CYS A 134 -17.22 9.77 0.66
N GLY A 135 -18.38 10.43 0.82
CA GLY A 135 -18.69 11.29 1.94
C GLY A 135 -18.83 10.50 3.24
N ASN A 136 -17.99 10.79 4.22
CA ASN A 136 -17.96 10.10 5.52
C ASN A 136 -19.12 10.51 6.46
N GLN A 137 -20.08 11.29 5.95
CA GLN A 137 -21.18 11.87 6.69
C GLN A 137 -22.45 11.54 5.90
N ASN A 138 -23.47 10.97 6.56
CA ASN A 138 -24.75 10.63 5.93
C ASN A 138 -25.17 11.79 5.01
N ALA A 139 -25.27 11.52 3.71
CA ALA A 139 -25.64 12.53 2.73
C ALA A 139 -26.96 13.18 3.17
N GLN A 140 -26.90 14.43 3.61
CA GLN A 140 -28.11 15.17 3.92
C GLN A 140 -28.76 15.53 2.58
N PRO A 141 -30.02 15.13 2.34
CA PRO A 141 -30.68 15.48 1.10
C PRO A 141 -30.80 17.00 1.04
N VAL A 142 -30.10 17.62 0.11
CA VAL A 142 -30.34 19.02 -0.25
C VAL A 142 -31.64 19.02 -1.05
N VAL A 143 -32.76 19.19 -0.36
CA VAL A 143 -34.07 19.37 -1.00
C VAL A 143 -34.04 20.73 -1.69
N ASN A 144 -33.87 20.73 -3.01
CA ASN A 144 -33.99 21.93 -3.81
C ASN A 144 -35.49 22.28 -3.91
N SER A 145 -35.95 23.13 -3.00
CA SER A 145 -37.30 23.69 -2.99
C SER A 145 -37.45 24.93 -3.89
N GLY A 146 -36.47 25.21 -4.75
CA GLY A 146 -36.60 26.25 -5.77
C GLY A 146 -37.56 25.77 -6.86
N SER A 147 -38.66 26.48 -7.07
CA SER A 147 -39.66 26.12 -8.08
C SER A 147 -39.00 25.98 -9.46
N LEU A 148 -39.25 24.85 -10.11
CA LEU A 148 -39.22 24.78 -11.57
C LEU A 148 -40.34 25.67 -12.10
N TYR A 149 -40.02 26.94 -12.35
CA TYR A 149 -40.76 27.83 -13.24
C TYR A 149 -39.80 28.82 -13.87
#